data_AF-A0A3C0N7R0-F1
#
_entry.id   AF-A0A3C0N7R0-F1
#
_cell.length_a   1.000
_cell.length_b   1.000
_cell.length_c   1.000
_cell.angle_alpha   90.00
_cell.angle_beta   90.00
_cell.angle_gamma   90.00
#
_symmetry.space_group_name_H-M   'P 1'
#
loop_
_entity.id
_entity.type
_entity.pdbx_description
1 polymer ?
#
loop_
_entity_poly.entity_id
_entity_poly.type
_entity_poly.pdbx_seq_one_letter_code
_entity_poly.pdbx_strand_id
1 'polypeptide(L)'
;MSSLFPADPQSTPKPEFELELLKQEYFFLQNTIEDYNKQIWMIKALGITGTGALIALSLQQKQSLVPIIGCGIPLLFWVLESQWKHYQHGFYPRVAEIERILALEYNLRTPAIFCEWNRAFRRSIIPQRNSYFWEGLFNPSVYVSYALEIVFLLVLSGILNKLQ
;
A
#
# COMPACT_ATOMS: atom_id res chain seq x y z
N MET A 1 -2.43 -47.24 -40.62
CA MET A 1 -3.01 -46.57 -39.44
C MET A 1 -1.84 -46.15 -38.56
N SER A 2 -1.43 -44.89 -38.69
CA SER A 2 -0.32 -44.30 -37.96
C SER A 2 -0.80 -43.93 -36.55
N SER A 3 -0.16 -44.49 -35.53
CA SER A 3 -0.43 -44.15 -34.14
C SER A 3 0.06 -42.73 -33.84
N LEU A 4 -0.87 -41.77 -33.85
CA LEU A 4 -0.71 -40.44 -33.25
C LEU A 4 -0.85 -40.59 -31.73
N PHE A 5 0.23 -40.94 -31.05
CA PHE A 5 0.33 -40.65 -29.62
C PHE A 5 0.78 -39.19 -29.50
N PRO A 6 0.04 -38.33 -28.78
CA PRO A 6 0.56 -37.01 -28.47
C PRO A 6 1.80 -37.20 -27.60
N ALA A 7 2.89 -36.53 -27.99
CA ALA A 7 4.10 -36.49 -27.20
C ALA A 7 3.76 -36.07 -25.76
N ASP A 8 4.24 -36.84 -24.78
CA ASP A 8 4.17 -36.45 -23.38
C ASP A 8 4.64 -34.99 -23.22
N PRO A 9 3.93 -34.15 -22.45
CA PRO A 9 4.39 -32.81 -22.19
C PRO A 9 5.70 -32.90 -21.39
N GLN A 10 6.80 -32.69 -22.13
CA GLN A 10 8.16 -32.36 -21.70
C GLN A 10 8.28 -32.22 -20.16
N SER A 11 8.84 -33.23 -19.50
CA SER A 11 9.27 -33.11 -18.11
C SER A 11 10.42 -32.09 -18.06
N THR A 12 10.11 -30.82 -17.83
CA THR A 12 11.13 -29.82 -17.55
C THR A 12 12.02 -30.34 -16.43
N PRO A 13 13.35 -30.25 -16.55
CA PRO A 13 14.24 -30.65 -15.47
C PRO A 13 13.84 -29.85 -14.22
N LYS A 14 13.70 -30.54 -13.09
CA LYS A 14 13.29 -29.97 -11.78
C LYS A 14 13.81 -28.55 -11.49
N PRO A 15 15.10 -28.19 -11.74
CA PRO A 15 15.59 -26.82 -11.51
C PRO A 15 14.95 -25.74 -12.41
N GLU A 16 14.58 -26.06 -13.66
CA GLU A 16 13.89 -25.13 -14.56
C GLU A 16 12.44 -24.92 -14.14
N PHE A 17 11.78 -25.98 -13.67
CA PHE A 17 10.42 -25.88 -13.14
C PHE A 17 10.35 -25.00 -11.88
N GLU A 18 11.27 -25.19 -10.93
CA GLU A 18 11.34 -24.38 -9.71
C GLU A 18 11.64 -22.90 -10.02
N LEU A 19 12.50 -22.63 -11.01
CA LEU A 19 12.80 -21.28 -11.46
C LEU A 19 11.58 -20.58 -12.08
N GLU A 20 10.82 -21.26 -12.93
CA GLU A 20 9.60 -20.68 -13.51
C GLU A 20 8.53 -20.42 -12.44
N LEU A 21 8.41 -21.29 -11.44
CA LEU A 21 7.50 -21.08 -10.31
C LEU A 21 7.90 -19.86 -9.47
N LEU A 22 9.20 -19.71 -9.16
CA LEU A 22 9.73 -18.52 -8.46
C LEU A 22 9.50 -17.23 -9.25
N LYS A 23 9.70 -17.27 -10.57
CA LYS A 23 9.44 -16.13 -11.46
C LYS A 23 7.96 -15.77 -11.49
N GLN A 24 7.07 -16.76 -11.56
CA GLN A 24 5.62 -16.53 -11.51
C GLN A 24 5.20 -15.93 -10.17
N GLU A 25 5.70 -16.46 -9.06
CA GLU A 25 5.46 -15.92 -7.72
C GLU A 25 5.97 -14.47 -7.63
N TYR A 26 7.18 -14.19 -8.11
CA TYR A 26 7.76 -12.85 -8.11
C TYR A 26 6.88 -11.84 -8.83
N PHE A 27 6.48 -12.10 -10.07
CA PHE A 27 5.63 -11.18 -10.83
C PHE A 27 4.23 -11.05 -10.23
N PHE A 28 3.68 -12.13 -9.68
CA PHE A 28 2.42 -12.07 -8.95
C PHE A 28 2.51 -11.13 -7.75
N LEU A 29 3.56 -11.25 -6.93
CA LEU A 29 3.77 -10.38 -5.77
C LEU A 29 3.99 -8.92 -6.18
N GLN A 30 4.78 -8.66 -7.23
CA GLN A 30 5.00 -7.29 -7.72
C GLN A 30 3.71 -6.64 -8.20
N ASN A 31 2.90 -7.35 -8.99
CA ASN A 31 1.60 -6.87 -9.44
C ASN A 31 0.65 -6.61 -8.26
N THR A 32 0.64 -7.52 -7.29
CA THR A 32 -0.18 -7.39 -6.08
C THR A 32 0.21 -6.13 -5.28
N ILE A 33 1.51 -5.89 -5.08
CA ILE A 33 2.04 -4.69 -4.40
C ILE A 33 1.64 -3.42 -5.15
N GLU A 34 1.65 -3.42 -6.48
CA GLU A 34 1.24 -2.29 -7.31
C GLU A 34 -0.27 -2.01 -7.18
N ASP A 35 -1.09 -3.06 -7.15
CA ASP A 35 -2.54 -2.92 -6.99
C ASP A 35 -2.93 -2.37 -5.62
N TYR A 36 -2.23 -2.74 -4.55
CA TYR A 36 -2.37 -2.08 -3.25
C TYR A 36 -2.06 -0.58 -3.32
N ASN A 37 -1.02 -0.18 -4.08
CA ASN A 37 -0.71 1.23 -4.27
C ASN A 37 -1.86 1.97 -4.98
N LYS A 38 -2.47 1.37 -6.01
CA LYS A 38 -3.66 1.92 -6.70
C LYS A 38 -4.83 2.09 -5.73
N GLN A 39 -5.08 1.11 -4.86
CA GLN A 39 -6.13 1.18 -3.85
C GLN A 39 -5.88 2.29 -2.82
N ILE A 40 -4.64 2.47 -2.37
CA ILE A 40 -4.26 3.58 -1.47
C ILE A 40 -4.56 4.94 -2.12
N TRP A 41 -4.24 5.12 -3.41
CA TRP A 41 -4.58 6.35 -4.14
C TRP A 41 -6.10 6.58 -4.20
N MET A 42 -6.89 5.53 -4.43
CA MET A 42 -8.34 5.60 -4.42
C MET A 42 -8.90 6.01 -3.04
N ILE A 43 -8.36 5.43 -1.96
CA ILE A 43 -8.73 5.77 -0.58
C ILE A 43 -8.46 7.25 -0.29
N LYS A 44 -7.30 7.77 -0.68
CA LYS A 44 -6.99 9.20 -0.53
C LYS A 44 -7.96 10.09 -1.33
N ALA A 45 -8.25 9.73 -2.57
CA ALA A 45 -9.17 10.50 -3.41
C ALA A 45 -10.60 10.57 -2.83
N LEU A 46 -11.11 9.44 -2.33
CA LEU A 46 -12.41 9.38 -1.66
C LEU A 46 -12.41 10.15 -0.34
N GLY A 47 -11.33 10.07 0.44
CA GLY A 47 -11.17 10.85 1.67
C GLY A 47 -11.24 12.36 1.41
N ILE A 48 -10.46 12.86 0.45
CA ILE A 48 -10.45 14.28 0.06
C ILE A 48 -11.83 14.73 -0.44
N THR A 49 -12.51 13.89 -1.23
CA THR A 49 -13.85 14.21 -1.74
C THR A 49 -14.87 14.29 -0.60
N GLY A 50 -14.82 13.35 0.35
CA GLY A 50 -15.66 13.35 1.54
C GLY A 50 -15.44 14.59 2.41
N THR A 51 -14.17 14.91 2.70
CA THR A 51 -13.78 16.12 3.45
C THR A 51 -14.23 17.39 2.71
N GLY A 52 -14.05 17.45 1.38
CA GLY A 52 -14.46 18.58 0.55
C GLY A 52 -15.97 18.83 0.56
N ALA A 53 -16.78 17.76 0.46
CA ALA A 53 -18.24 17.86 0.54
C ALA A 53 -18.69 18.40 1.90
N LEU A 54 -18.05 17.95 2.99
CA LEU A 54 -18.33 18.43 4.33
C LEU A 54 -17.95 19.91 4.52
N ILE A 55 -16.82 20.35 3.96
CA ILE A 55 -16.43 21.76 3.98
C ILE A 55 -17.49 22.61 3.27
N ALA A 56 -17.95 22.19 2.09
CA ALA A 56 -19.00 22.90 1.34
C ALA A 56 -20.30 23.01 2.17
N LEU A 57 -20.72 21.91 2.80
CA LEU A 57 -21.90 21.89 3.67
C LEU A 57 -21.75 22.82 4.88
N SER A 58 -20.58 22.82 5.51
CA SER A 58 -20.27 23.64 6.69
C SER A 58 -20.36 25.14 6.37
N LEU A 59 -19.87 25.54 5.20
CA LEU A 59 -19.94 26.92 4.73
C LEU A 59 -21.38 27.35 4.38
N GLN A 60 -22.19 26.46 3.81
CA GLN A 60 -23.59 26.74 3.50
C GLN A 60 -24.45 26.91 4.75
N GLN A 61 -24.28 26.02 5.73
CA GLN A 61 -25.07 26.05 6.96
C GLN A 61 -24.53 27.04 8.00
N LYS A 62 -23.28 27.51 7.84
CA LYS A 62 -22.55 28.36 8.79
C LYS A 62 -22.50 27.80 10.21
N GLN A 63 -22.61 26.48 10.35
CA GLN A 63 -22.61 25.81 11.65
C GLN A 63 -21.20 25.35 12.00
N SER A 64 -20.66 25.83 13.13
CA SER A 64 -19.33 25.49 13.62
C SER A 64 -19.17 24.02 14.04
N LEU A 65 -20.27 23.31 14.33
CA LEU A 65 -20.25 21.90 14.74
C LEU A 65 -19.99 20.93 13.58
N VAL A 66 -20.36 21.29 12.35
CA VAL A 66 -20.27 20.39 11.18
C VAL A 66 -18.80 19.99 10.89
N PRO A 67 -17.82 20.92 10.85
CA PRO A 67 -16.41 20.54 10.68
C PRO A 67 -15.84 19.69 11.82
N ILE A 68 -16.30 19.90 13.06
CA ILE A 68 -15.84 19.12 14.23
C ILE A 68 -16.27 17.66 14.07
N ILE A 69 -17.56 17.43 13.78
CA ILE A 69 -18.09 16.08 13.56
C ILE A 69 -17.40 15.43 12.37
N GLY A 70 -17.16 16.20 11.31
CA GLY A 70 -16.53 15.67 10.11
C GLY A 70 -15.04 15.40 10.21
N CYS A 71 -14.36 15.75 11.32
CA CYS A 71 -13.02 15.22 11.62
C CYS A 71 -13.01 13.68 11.70
N GLY A 72 -14.17 13.05 11.90
CA GLY A 72 -14.31 11.59 11.81
C GLY A 72 -13.97 11.02 10.43
N ILE A 73 -14.20 11.77 9.34
CA ILE A 73 -13.90 11.31 7.98
C ILE A 73 -12.39 11.04 7.81
N PRO A 74 -11.48 12.04 7.94
CA PRO A 74 -10.06 11.80 7.79
C PRO A 74 -9.51 10.79 8.81
N LEU A 75 -10.09 10.66 10.00
CA LEU A 75 -9.71 9.62 10.97
C LEU A 75 -10.01 8.20 10.47
N LEU A 76 -11.20 7.97 9.90
CA LEU A 76 -11.57 6.67 9.33
C LEU A 76 -10.67 6.31 8.14
N PHE A 77 -10.43 7.29 7.26
CA PHE A 77 -9.56 7.10 6.10
C PHE A 77 -8.09 6.88 6.51
N TRP A 78 -7.62 7.52 7.58
CA TRP A 78 -6.29 7.26 8.15
C TRP A 78 -6.16 5.81 8.61
N VAL A 79 -7.13 5.30 9.37
CA VAL A 79 -7.11 3.88 9.80
C VAL A 79 -7.13 2.94 8.60
N LEU A 80 -7.98 3.21 7.61
CA LEU A 80 -8.06 2.41 6.39
C LEU A 80 -6.72 2.39 5.65
N GLU A 81 -6.13 3.54 5.31
CA GLU A 81 -4.84 3.60 4.62
C GLU A 81 -3.73 2.86 5.41
N SER A 82 -3.75 2.97 6.74
CA SER A 82 -2.79 2.28 7.61
C SER A 82 -2.92 0.76 7.50
N GLN A 83 -4.15 0.23 7.47
CA GLN A 83 -4.43 -1.19 7.29
C GLN A 83 -3.98 -1.68 5.90
N TRP A 84 -4.22 -0.91 4.84
CA TRP A 84 -3.79 -1.27 3.49
C TRP A 84 -2.27 -1.26 3.32
N LYS A 85 -1.57 -0.29 3.91
CA LYS A 85 -0.09 -0.32 3.95
C LYS A 85 0.44 -1.47 4.78
N HIS A 86 -0.25 -1.88 5.83
CA HIS A 86 0.11 -3.06 6.60
C HIS A 86 0.05 -4.32 5.73
N TYR A 87 -1.06 -4.53 5.01
CA TYR A 87 -1.18 -5.67 4.09
C TYR A 87 -0.11 -5.65 3.00
N GLN A 88 0.19 -4.47 2.42
CA GLN A 88 1.25 -4.31 1.43
C GLN A 88 2.64 -4.73 1.97
N HIS A 89 2.97 -4.33 3.21
CA HIS A 89 4.25 -4.70 3.82
C HIS A 89 4.41 -6.20 4.07
N GLY A 90 3.31 -6.95 4.21
CA GLY A 90 3.34 -8.40 4.37
C GLY A 90 4.03 -9.14 3.21
N PHE A 91 4.03 -8.57 2.01
CA PHE A 91 4.59 -9.19 0.82
C PHE A 91 6.09 -8.90 0.61
N TYR A 92 6.61 -7.79 1.18
CA TYR A 92 8.00 -7.37 0.97
C TYR A 92 9.06 -8.38 1.44
N PRO A 93 8.92 -9.06 2.60
CA PRO A 93 9.89 -10.08 3.02
C PRO A 93 10.03 -11.22 2.00
N ARG A 94 8.91 -11.65 1.42
CA ARG A 94 8.91 -12.75 0.44
C ARG A 94 9.53 -12.31 -0.89
N VAL A 95 9.25 -11.09 -1.34
CA VAL A 95 9.91 -10.52 -2.54
C VAL A 95 11.42 -10.45 -2.34
N ALA A 96 11.88 -9.95 -1.19
CA ALA A 96 13.31 -9.88 -0.87
C ALA A 96 13.97 -11.28 -0.82
N GLU A 97 13.25 -12.29 -0.31
CA GLU A 97 13.72 -13.66 -0.29
C GLU A 97 13.87 -14.23 -1.70
N ILE A 98 12.90 -14.02 -2.59
CA ILE A 98 12.96 -14.48 -3.98
C ILE A 98 14.13 -13.81 -4.72
N GLU A 99 14.31 -12.49 -4.59
CA GLU A 99 15.44 -11.78 -5.22
C GLU A 99 16.78 -12.31 -4.70
N ARG A 100 16.87 -12.67 -3.43
CA ARG A 100 18.06 -13.29 -2.84
C ARG A 100 18.32 -14.69 -3.42
N ILE A 101 17.29 -15.52 -3.58
CA ILE A 101 17.40 -16.86 -4.19
C ILE A 101 17.88 -16.73 -5.63
N LEU A 102 17.28 -15.86 -6.43
CA LEU A 102 17.66 -15.63 -7.82
C LEU A 102 19.12 -15.15 -7.94
N ALA A 103 19.57 -14.26 -7.04
CA ALA A 103 20.93 -13.75 -7.04
C ALA A 103 21.97 -14.77 -6.58
N LEU A 104 21.70 -15.54 -5.52
CA LEU A 104 22.69 -16.44 -4.90
C LEU A 104 22.71 -17.84 -5.53
N GLU A 105 21.56 -18.42 -5.84
CA GLU A 105 21.45 -19.81 -6.29
C GLU A 105 21.51 -19.91 -7.82
N TYR A 106 20.89 -18.96 -8.52
CA TYR A 106 20.82 -18.94 -9.99
C TYR A 106 21.80 -17.97 -10.63
N ASN A 107 22.56 -17.20 -9.83
CA ASN A 107 23.51 -16.17 -10.28
C ASN A 107 22.87 -15.14 -11.24
N LEU A 108 21.56 -14.88 -11.05
CA LEU A 108 20.79 -13.93 -11.82
C LEU A 108 20.76 -12.60 -11.06
N ARG A 109 21.45 -11.60 -11.59
CA ARG A 109 21.48 -10.25 -10.99
C ARG A 109 20.16 -9.48 -11.19
N THR A 110 19.26 -9.99 -12.04
CA THR A 110 17.96 -9.39 -12.37
C THR A 110 16.88 -10.47 -12.35
N PRO A 111 15.66 -10.14 -11.90
CA PRO A 111 15.19 -8.84 -11.40
C PRO A 111 15.52 -8.61 -9.92
N ALA A 112 15.87 -7.36 -9.57
CA ALA A 112 16.19 -6.93 -8.19
C ALA A 112 15.45 -5.62 -7.84
N ILE A 113 14.18 -5.51 -8.23
CA ILE A 113 13.42 -4.25 -8.15
C ILE A 113 13.29 -3.79 -6.70
N PHE A 114 12.90 -4.71 -5.80
CA PHE A 114 12.68 -4.39 -4.40
C PHE A 114 13.99 -4.09 -3.67
N CYS A 115 15.02 -4.92 -3.83
CA CYS A 115 16.32 -4.71 -3.20
C CYS A 115 16.98 -3.42 -3.68
N GLU A 116 16.92 -3.10 -4.97
CA GLU A 116 17.48 -1.86 -5.52
C GLU A 116 16.73 -0.62 -5.03
N TRP A 117 15.40 -0.67 -5.00
CA TRP A 117 14.58 0.41 -4.44
C TRP A 117 14.88 0.59 -2.94
N ASN A 118 14.90 -0.50 -2.16
CA ASN A 118 15.19 -0.45 -0.74
C ASN A 118 16.58 0.13 -0.45
N ARG A 119 17.58 -0.23 -1.28
CA ARG A 119 18.94 0.32 -1.23
C ARG A 119 18.97 1.81 -1.54
N ALA A 120 18.28 2.26 -2.58
CA ALA A 120 18.22 3.67 -2.97
C ALA A 120 17.63 4.55 -1.85
N PHE A 121 16.62 4.04 -1.13
CA PHE A 121 15.94 4.77 -0.05
C PHE A 121 16.46 4.46 1.35
N ARG A 122 17.57 3.71 1.49
CA ARG A 122 18.17 3.29 2.78
C ARG A 122 17.14 2.72 3.77
N ARG A 123 16.14 2.01 3.26
CA ARG A 123 15.07 1.46 4.09
C ARG A 123 15.55 0.17 4.78
N SER A 124 15.12 -0.02 6.01
CA SER A 124 15.40 -1.24 6.78
C SER A 124 14.55 -2.39 6.22
N ILE A 125 15.18 -3.52 5.90
CA ILE A 125 14.50 -4.77 5.49
C ILE A 125 14.01 -5.55 6.72
N ILE A 126 14.31 -5.08 7.94
CA ILE A 126 14.05 -5.84 9.17
C ILE A 126 12.53 -6.02 9.36
N PRO A 127 12.02 -7.27 9.40
CA PRO A 127 10.63 -7.52 9.70
C PRO A 127 10.37 -7.27 11.20
N GLN A 128 9.78 -6.12 11.54
CA GLN A 128 9.34 -5.83 12.92
C GLN A 128 8.05 -6.60 13.25
N ARG A 129 8.20 -7.86 13.66
CA ARG A 129 7.12 -8.85 13.85
C ARG A 129 5.96 -8.45 14.79
N ASN A 130 6.06 -7.37 15.57
CA ASN A 130 5.18 -7.17 16.74
C ASN A 130 4.47 -5.81 16.86
N SER A 131 4.63 -4.86 15.92
CA SER A 131 3.93 -3.56 16.00
C SER A 131 3.46 -2.96 14.66
N TYR A 132 3.22 -3.81 13.67
CA TYR A 132 2.91 -3.34 12.32
C TYR A 132 1.66 -2.45 12.19
N PHE A 133 0.63 -2.63 13.03
CA PHE A 133 -0.53 -1.72 13.01
C PHE A 133 -0.15 -0.30 13.43
N TRP A 134 0.63 -0.17 14.51
CA TRP A 134 1.10 1.12 15.03
C TRP A 134 2.13 1.75 14.09
N GLU A 135 2.99 0.95 13.47
CA GLU A 135 3.94 1.43 12.45
C GLU A 135 3.22 1.96 11.20
N GLY A 136 2.15 1.31 10.76
CA GLY A 136 1.29 1.79 9.69
C GLY A 136 0.62 3.12 10.05
N LEU A 137 0.06 3.19 11.27
CA LEU A 137 -0.64 4.37 11.79
C LEU A 137 0.29 5.58 11.90
N PHE A 138 1.50 5.39 12.44
CA PHE A 138 2.49 6.45 12.63
C PHE A 138 3.46 6.59 11.46
N ASN A 139 3.18 5.96 10.31
CA ASN A 139 3.98 6.16 9.12
C ASN A 139 3.85 7.62 8.66
N PRO A 140 4.97 8.39 8.55
CA PRO A 140 4.92 9.79 8.13
C PRO A 140 4.22 10.04 6.81
N SER A 141 4.32 9.09 5.87
CA SER A 141 3.63 9.20 4.57
C SER A 141 2.11 9.02 4.65
N VAL A 142 1.59 8.48 5.75
CA VAL A 142 0.16 8.29 6.00
C VAL A 142 -0.38 9.43 6.87
N TYR A 143 0.13 9.58 8.09
CA TYR A 143 -0.54 10.45 9.08
C TYR A 143 -0.46 11.93 8.72
N VAL A 144 0.57 12.38 8.00
CA VAL A 144 0.76 13.81 7.71
C VAL A 144 -0.41 14.38 6.90
N SER A 145 -0.91 13.66 5.89
CA SER A 145 -2.06 14.15 5.10
C SER A 145 -3.32 14.29 5.97
N TYR A 146 -3.60 13.29 6.80
CA TYR A 146 -4.80 13.27 7.63
C TYR A 146 -4.73 14.25 8.80
N ALA A 147 -3.55 14.41 9.40
CA ALA A 147 -3.32 15.40 10.45
C ALA A 147 -3.54 16.83 9.91
N LEU A 148 -3.06 17.12 8.70
CA LEU A 148 -3.30 18.40 8.05
C LEU A 148 -4.78 18.63 7.76
N GLU A 149 -5.51 17.62 7.27
CA GLU A 149 -6.96 17.71 7.05
C GLU A 149 -7.72 17.98 8.35
N ILE A 150 -7.38 17.27 9.44
CA ILE A 150 -8.02 17.46 10.76
C ILE A 150 -7.75 18.88 11.29
N VAL A 151 -6.50 19.33 11.24
CA VAL A 151 -6.13 20.69 11.68
C VAL A 151 -6.89 21.73 10.86
N PHE A 152 -7.01 21.53 9.54
CA PHE A 152 -7.77 22.43 8.68
C PHE A 152 -9.25 22.51 9.08
N LEU A 153 -9.90 21.36 9.35
CA LEU A 153 -11.31 21.32 9.78
C LEU A 153 -11.51 22.00 11.15
N LEU A 154 -10.58 21.83 12.08
CA LEU A 154 -10.63 22.50 13.39
C LEU A 154 -10.48 24.02 13.26
N VAL A 155 -9.55 24.48 12.41
CA VAL A 155 -9.40 25.91 12.11
C VAL A 155 -10.68 26.47 11.47
N LEU A 156 -11.26 25.75 10.50
CA LEU A 156 -12.53 26.13 9.86
C LEU A 156 -13.67 26.26 10.88
N SER A 157 -13.80 25.30 11.80
CA SER A 157 -14.79 25.37 12.89
C SER A 157 -14.61 26.62 13.75
N GLY A 158 -13.36 26.92 14.15
CA GLY A 158 -13.04 28.11 14.94
C GLY A 158 -13.37 29.43 14.24
N ILE A 159 -13.20 29.49 12.90
CA ILE A 159 -13.58 30.64 12.09
C ILE A 159 -15.11 30.78 12.04
N LEU A 160 -15.83 29.68 11.76
CA LEU A 160 -17.30 29.69 11.70
C LEU A 160 -17.92 30.08 13.04
N ASN A 161 -17.35 29.61 14.16
CA ASN A 161 -17.83 29.96 15.50
C ASN A 161 -17.71 31.46 15.82
N LYS A 162 -16.76 32.17 15.19
CA LYS A 162 -16.62 33.63 15.33
C LYS A 162 -17.59 34.41 14.43
N LEU A 163 -18.17 33.76 13.42
CA LEU A 163 -19.08 34.37 12.46
C LEU A 163 -20.56 34.19 12.84
N GLN A 164 -20.85 33.36 13.84
CA GLN A 164 -22.18 33.17 14.45
C GLN A 164 -22.37 34.14 15.62
#